data_AF-A0A174WL26-F1
#
_entry.id   AF-A0A174WL26-F1
#
_cell.length_a   1.000
_cell.length_b   1.000
_cell.length_c   1.000
_cell.angle_alpha   90.00
_cell.angle_beta   90.00
_cell.angle_gamma   90.00
#
_symmetry.space_group_name_H-M   'P 1'
#
loop_
_entity.id
_entity.type
_entity.pdbx_description
1 polymer ?
#
loop_
_entity_poly.entity_id
_entity_poly.type
_entity_poly.pdbx_seq_one_letter_code
_entity_poly.pdbx_strand_id
1 'polypeptide(L)'
;MKQMIWSSYDLLDETAKEYYQNSQREILDDDCYEVSDEEWAEEVYRWLDDERSNLNKEVDGIIVVFGNLGLWNGRRQGYQILGSTIADILKSQCDDAEWYGDGYNIRGRMGHHDGTNYTLYRIAKDRDEAERIADKIYNREIDEEGFRRRTRSLYPYVAAVYGWKTRQRKPDKAA
;
A
#
# COMPACT_ATOMS: atom_id res chain seq x y z
N MET A 1 -11.76 11.05 -2.41
CA MET A 1 -10.63 11.37 -3.31
C MET A 1 -9.53 10.37 -3.00
N LYS A 2 -9.02 9.69 -4.02
CA LYS A 2 -7.90 8.76 -3.88
C LYS A 2 -6.63 9.57 -3.63
N GLN A 3 -5.89 9.23 -2.58
CA GLN A 3 -4.60 9.83 -2.26
C GLN A 3 -3.53 8.78 -2.49
N MET A 4 -2.74 8.95 -3.54
CA MET A 4 -1.76 7.95 -3.95
C MET A 4 -0.61 7.88 -2.95
N ILE A 5 -0.16 6.65 -2.67
CA ILE A 5 1.13 6.42 -2.01
C ILE A 5 2.15 6.04 -3.10
N TRP A 6 1.86 4.98 -3.86
CA TRP A 6 2.71 4.54 -4.96
C TRP A 6 1.91 3.64 -5.92
N SER A 7 2.31 3.60 -7.20
CA SER A 7 1.67 2.81 -8.24
C SER A 7 2.69 2.25 -9.24
N SER A 8 2.64 0.94 -9.52
CA SER A 8 3.44 0.35 -10.60
C SER A 8 3.02 0.84 -11.99
N TYR A 9 1.81 1.40 -12.13
CA TYR A 9 1.34 1.99 -13.38
C TYR A 9 2.12 3.24 -13.79
N ASP A 10 2.91 3.82 -12.89
CA ASP A 10 3.80 4.94 -13.23
C ASP A 10 4.90 4.51 -14.23
N LEU A 11 5.17 3.19 -14.35
CA LEU A 11 5.98 2.61 -15.44
C LEU A 11 5.44 2.92 -16.84
N LEU A 12 4.13 3.13 -16.96
CA LEU A 12 3.45 3.44 -18.22
C LEU A 12 3.24 4.94 -18.43
N ASP A 13 3.69 5.78 -17.49
CA ASP A 13 3.58 7.24 -17.62
C ASP A 13 4.72 7.79 -18.49
N GLU A 14 4.47 7.80 -19.80
CA GLU A 14 5.41 8.35 -20.78
C GLU A 14 5.71 9.84 -20.56
N THR A 15 4.79 10.60 -19.96
CA THR A 15 5.03 12.02 -19.69
C THR A 15 6.02 12.19 -18.55
N ALA A 16 5.88 11.41 -17.49
CA ALA A 16 6.83 11.39 -16.39
C ALA A 16 8.22 10.89 -16.85
N LYS A 17 8.24 9.85 -17.70
CA LYS A 17 9.48 9.32 -18.31
C LYS A 17 10.18 10.37 -19.17
N GLU A 18 9.44 11.09 -20.01
CA GLU A 18 9.98 12.18 -20.84
C GLU A 18 10.54 13.33 -19.98
N TYR A 19 9.85 13.70 -18.90
CA TYR A 19 10.34 14.72 -17.97
C TYR A 19 11.65 14.29 -17.30
N TYR A 20 11.73 13.05 -16.82
CA TYR A 20 12.95 12.49 -16.25
C TYR A 20 14.10 12.48 -17.28
N GLN A 21 13.84 12.04 -18.51
CA GLN A 21 14.84 12.04 -19.58
C GLN A 21 15.38 13.45 -19.84
N ASN A 22 14.52 14.44 -19.95
CA ASN A 22 14.92 15.83 -20.17
C ASN A 22 15.75 16.38 -18.99
N SER A 23 15.41 16.00 -17.75
CA SER A 23 16.23 16.32 -16.57
C SER A 23 17.61 15.68 -16.66
N GLN A 24 17.72 14.41 -17.07
CA GLN A 24 19.02 13.74 -17.26
C GLN A 24 19.86 14.40 -18.36
N ARG A 25 19.26 14.81 -19.49
CA ARG A 25 19.96 15.56 -20.55
C ARG A 25 20.59 16.84 -20.01
N GLU A 26 19.85 17.59 -19.20
CA GLU A 26 20.35 18.82 -18.56
C GLU A 26 21.48 18.53 -17.56
N ILE A 27 21.32 17.50 -16.72
CA ILE A 27 22.31 17.13 -15.70
C ILE A 27 23.62 16.61 -16.32
N LEU A 28 23.52 15.83 -17.39
CA LEU A 28 24.65 15.19 -18.07
C LEU A 28 25.27 16.05 -19.17
N ASP A 29 24.62 17.14 -19.59
CA ASP A 29 24.98 17.94 -20.77
C ASP A 29 25.07 17.08 -22.05
N ASP A 30 24.10 16.16 -22.22
CA ASP A 30 24.02 15.21 -23.33
C ASP A 30 22.61 15.18 -23.94
N ASP A 31 22.39 15.96 -24.99
CA ASP A 31 21.11 16.01 -25.72
C ASP A 31 20.72 14.67 -26.37
N CYS A 32 21.66 13.75 -26.57
CA CYS A 32 21.41 12.44 -27.16
C CYS A 32 21.04 11.37 -26.13
N TYR A 33 21.00 11.70 -24.83
CA TYR A 33 20.58 10.78 -23.80
C TYR A 33 19.14 10.29 -24.02
N GLU A 34 18.93 8.99 -23.93
CA GLU A 34 17.61 8.34 -24.00
C GLU A 34 17.45 7.37 -22.84
N VAL A 35 16.36 7.52 -22.07
CA VAL A 35 16.08 6.65 -20.93
C VAL A 35 15.53 5.31 -21.43
N SER A 36 16.18 4.22 -21.02
CA SER A 36 15.69 2.87 -21.33
C SER A 36 14.50 2.48 -20.45
N ASP A 37 13.73 1.47 -20.86
CA ASP A 37 12.64 0.93 -20.04
C ASP A 37 13.16 0.34 -18.72
N GLU A 38 14.36 -0.25 -18.73
CA GLU A 38 15.01 -0.81 -17.54
C GLU A 38 15.37 0.29 -16.54
N GLU A 39 16.03 1.34 -17.01
CA GLU A 39 16.38 2.49 -16.16
C GLU A 39 15.11 3.19 -15.63
N TRP A 40 14.09 3.35 -16.48
CA TRP A 40 12.83 3.92 -16.04
C TRP A 40 12.18 3.09 -14.93
N ALA A 41 12.23 1.76 -15.06
CA ALA A 41 11.76 0.88 -14.01
C ALA A 41 12.57 1.04 -12.70
N GLU A 42 13.89 1.12 -12.79
CA GLU A 42 14.74 1.37 -11.61
C GLU A 42 14.36 2.67 -10.90
N GLU A 43 14.09 3.75 -11.64
CA GLU A 43 13.68 5.04 -11.06
C GLU A 43 12.29 4.97 -10.40
N VAL A 44 11.30 4.36 -11.05
CA VAL A 44 9.96 4.18 -10.47
C VAL A 44 10.00 3.31 -9.20
N TYR A 45 10.84 2.27 -9.17
CA TYR A 45 11.03 1.46 -7.97
C TYR A 45 11.88 2.15 -6.90
N ARG A 46 12.79 3.05 -7.26
CA ARG A 46 13.47 3.92 -6.30
C ARG A 46 12.48 4.79 -5.54
N TRP A 47 11.44 5.30 -6.22
CA TRP A 47 10.35 6.02 -5.53
C TRP A 47 9.59 5.13 -4.55
N LEU A 48 9.41 3.83 -4.84
CA LEU A 48 8.81 2.90 -3.88
C LEU A 48 9.68 2.73 -2.62
N ASP A 49 11.00 2.72 -2.78
CA ASP A 49 11.95 2.62 -1.66
C ASP A 49 11.98 3.90 -0.82
N ASP A 50 11.80 5.06 -1.44
CA ASP A 50 11.56 6.32 -0.72
C ASP A 50 10.27 6.24 0.10
N GLU A 51 9.19 5.70 -0.46
CA GLU A 51 7.94 5.52 0.29
C GLU A 51 8.06 4.53 1.45
N ARG A 52 8.82 3.44 1.27
CA ARG A 52 9.15 2.51 2.36
C ARG A 52 9.95 3.21 3.47
N SER A 53 10.87 4.09 3.09
CA SER A 53 11.66 4.87 4.06
C SER A 53 10.81 5.88 4.82
N ASN A 54 9.94 6.62 4.11
CA ASN A 54 9.00 7.58 4.69
C ASN A 54 8.03 6.90 5.68
N LEU A 55 7.49 5.75 5.28
CA LEU A 55 6.55 4.96 6.07
C LEU A 55 7.22 3.97 7.02
N ASN A 56 8.54 4.03 7.22
CA ASN A 56 9.22 3.26 8.25
C ASN A 56 8.92 3.84 9.65
N LYS A 57 7.67 3.72 10.07
CA LYS A 57 7.09 4.21 11.32
C LYS A 57 6.24 3.13 11.95
N GLU A 58 6.24 3.10 13.26
CA GLU A 58 5.45 2.15 14.03
C GLU A 58 4.01 2.61 14.25
N VAL A 59 3.09 1.65 14.23
CA VAL A 59 1.73 1.80 14.72
C VAL A 59 1.62 1.27 16.15
N ASP A 60 0.66 1.79 16.92
CA ASP A 60 0.24 1.14 18.16
C ASP A 60 -0.64 -0.06 17.79
N GLY A 61 -0.10 -1.28 17.85
CA GLY A 61 -0.79 -2.52 17.53
C GLY A 61 -0.19 -3.30 16.35
N ILE A 62 -0.95 -4.23 15.79
CA ILE A 62 -0.50 -5.11 14.69
C ILE A 62 -1.31 -4.82 13.43
N ILE A 63 -0.62 -4.69 12.30
CA ILE A 63 -1.27 -4.48 11.01
C ILE A 63 -1.84 -5.81 10.50
N VAL A 64 -3.13 -5.79 10.19
CA VAL A 64 -3.88 -6.92 9.62
C VAL A 64 -4.47 -6.51 8.29
N VAL A 65 -4.36 -7.40 7.31
CA VAL A 65 -4.85 -7.21 5.95
C VAL A 65 -6.07 -8.07 5.73
N PHE A 66 -7.14 -7.49 5.21
CA PHE A 66 -8.26 -8.22 4.62
C PHE A 66 -8.13 -8.17 3.10
N GLY A 67 -8.12 -9.33 2.46
CA GLY A 67 -7.99 -9.47 1.01
C GLY A 67 -9.27 -9.98 0.36
N ASN A 68 -9.76 -9.26 -0.65
CA ASN A 68 -10.68 -9.78 -1.65
C ASN A 68 -9.85 -10.22 -2.86
N LEU A 69 -9.52 -11.51 -2.87
CA LEU A 69 -8.60 -12.12 -3.82
C LEU A 69 -9.32 -12.49 -5.11
N GLY A 70 -8.78 -12.06 -6.25
CA GLY A 70 -9.27 -12.44 -7.57
C GLY A 70 -8.50 -13.65 -8.07
N LEU A 71 -9.13 -14.82 -8.06
CA LEU A 71 -8.53 -16.07 -8.54
C LEU A 71 -9.20 -16.51 -9.84
N TRP A 72 -8.56 -17.41 -10.59
CA TRP A 72 -9.11 -17.97 -11.84
C TRP A 72 -10.51 -18.61 -11.67
N ASN A 73 -10.84 -19.09 -10.47
CA ASN A 73 -12.13 -19.70 -10.13
C ASN A 73 -13.07 -18.78 -9.33
N GLY A 74 -12.85 -17.47 -9.40
CA GLY A 74 -13.69 -16.45 -8.79
C GLY A 74 -13.07 -15.82 -7.54
N ARG A 75 -13.88 -15.00 -6.86
CA ARG A 75 -13.40 -14.19 -5.71
C ARG A 75 -13.37 -14.99 -4.42
N ARG A 76 -12.31 -14.83 -3.63
CA ARG A 76 -12.19 -15.40 -2.29
C ARG A 76 -11.72 -14.37 -1.28
N GLN A 77 -12.14 -14.54 -0.03
CA GLN A 77 -11.60 -13.76 1.08
C GLN A 77 -10.30 -14.40 1.56
N GLY A 78 -9.33 -13.57 1.94
CA GLY A 78 -8.07 -13.97 2.53
C GLY A 78 -7.60 -12.94 3.54
N TYR A 79 -6.53 -13.25 4.26
CA TYR A 79 -5.94 -12.34 5.24
C TYR A 79 -4.42 -12.45 5.25
N GLN A 80 -3.78 -11.46 5.84
CA GLN A 80 -2.37 -11.52 6.22
C GLN A 80 -2.18 -10.75 7.53
N ILE A 81 -1.34 -11.29 8.42
CA ILE A 81 -0.88 -10.59 9.62
C ILE A 81 0.54 -10.11 9.33
N LEU A 82 0.76 -8.80 9.44
CA LEU A 82 2.07 -8.18 9.25
C LEU A 82 2.71 -7.90 10.64
N GLY A 83 3.64 -6.96 10.68
CA GLY A 83 4.17 -6.39 11.91
C GLY A 83 3.41 -5.14 12.35
N SER A 84 4.14 -4.24 13.00
CA SER A 84 3.67 -2.93 13.45
C SER A 84 4.23 -1.77 12.60
N THR A 85 5.13 -2.05 11.64
CA THR A 85 5.74 -1.03 10.77
C THR A 85 4.86 -0.77 9.55
N ILE A 86 4.52 0.49 9.27
CA ILE A 86 3.62 0.85 8.15
C ILE A 86 4.23 0.43 6.80
N ALA A 87 5.54 0.58 6.62
CA ALA A 87 6.26 0.19 5.40
C ALA A 87 6.04 -1.29 4.99
N ASP A 88 5.67 -2.18 5.92
CA ASP A 88 5.38 -3.58 5.60
C ASP A 88 4.19 -3.77 4.66
N ILE A 89 3.32 -2.76 4.52
CA ILE A 89 2.21 -2.83 3.57
C ILE A 89 2.69 -2.72 2.12
N LEU A 90 3.85 -2.09 1.87
CA LEU A 90 4.39 -1.79 0.53
C LEU A 90 5.19 -2.95 -0.06
N LYS A 91 4.63 -4.16 0.05
CA LYS A 91 5.20 -5.41 -0.45
C LYS A 91 4.12 -6.17 -1.22
N SER A 92 4.47 -6.62 -2.42
CA SER A 92 3.61 -7.44 -3.27
C SER A 92 4.44 -8.53 -3.92
N GLN A 93 3.82 -9.69 -4.14
CA GLN A 93 4.35 -10.75 -5.00
C GLN A 93 3.60 -10.82 -6.34
N CYS A 94 2.69 -9.89 -6.58
CA CYS A 94 1.93 -9.78 -7.83
C CYS A 94 2.67 -8.89 -8.83
N ASP A 95 2.30 -9.03 -10.10
CA ASP A 95 2.92 -8.34 -11.23
C ASP A 95 2.75 -6.80 -11.12
N ASP A 96 1.55 -6.37 -10.75
CA ASP A 96 1.22 -4.97 -10.50
C ASP A 96 0.88 -4.73 -9.02
N ALA A 97 1.18 -3.53 -8.54
CA ALA A 97 0.78 -3.09 -7.22
C ALA A 97 0.52 -1.58 -7.15
N GLU A 98 -0.48 -1.22 -6.36
CA GLU A 98 -0.83 0.16 -6.06
C GLU A 98 -1.30 0.26 -4.61
N TRP A 99 -0.85 1.30 -3.90
CA TRP A 99 -1.30 1.60 -2.54
C TRP A 99 -1.80 3.04 -2.45
N TYR A 100 -2.90 3.23 -1.73
CA TYR A 100 -3.53 4.55 -1.63
C TYR A 100 -4.43 4.69 -0.39
N GLY A 101 -4.64 5.94 0.02
CA GLY A 101 -5.69 6.34 0.93
C GLY A 101 -7.01 6.62 0.21
N ASP A 102 -8.13 6.10 0.72
CA ASP A 102 -9.48 6.39 0.19
C ASP A 102 -10.21 7.52 0.96
N GLY A 103 -9.52 8.17 1.89
CA GLY A 103 -10.03 9.19 2.80
C GLY A 103 -10.46 8.66 4.17
N TYR A 104 -10.50 7.33 4.35
CA TYR A 104 -10.74 6.69 5.65
C TYR A 104 -9.89 5.44 5.89
N ASN A 105 -9.54 4.73 4.83
CA ASN A 105 -8.78 3.49 4.84
C ASN A 105 -7.50 3.61 4.01
N ILE A 106 -6.56 2.72 4.28
CA ILE A 106 -5.46 2.41 3.39
C ILE A 106 -5.83 1.15 2.61
N ARG A 107 -5.69 1.23 1.30
CA ARG A 107 -6.11 0.22 0.34
C ARG A 107 -4.92 -0.19 -0.53
N GLY A 108 -4.99 -1.40 -1.04
CA GLY A 108 -4.09 -1.87 -2.08
C GLY A 108 -4.87 -2.51 -3.21
N ARG A 109 -4.31 -2.42 -4.42
CA ARG A 109 -4.75 -3.13 -5.61
C ARG A 109 -3.55 -3.85 -6.19
N MET A 110 -3.63 -5.17 -6.32
CA MET A 110 -2.53 -5.99 -6.83
C MET A 110 -3.01 -6.86 -7.99
N GLY A 111 -2.42 -6.65 -9.17
CA GLY A 111 -2.79 -7.36 -10.40
C GLY A 111 -1.86 -8.54 -10.64
N HIS A 112 -2.42 -9.69 -11.00
CA HIS A 112 -1.68 -10.86 -11.43
C HIS A 112 -2.43 -11.59 -12.54
N HIS A 113 -1.77 -12.53 -13.23
CA HIS A 113 -2.34 -13.29 -14.35
C HIS A 113 -3.77 -13.86 -14.14
N ASP A 114 -4.08 -14.31 -12.92
CA ASP A 114 -5.39 -14.89 -12.58
C ASP A 114 -6.46 -13.87 -12.18
N GLY A 115 -6.10 -12.61 -11.91
CA GLY A 115 -7.05 -11.60 -11.48
C GLY A 115 -6.46 -10.41 -10.72
N THR A 116 -7.32 -9.75 -9.94
CA THR A 116 -6.93 -8.58 -9.15
C THR A 116 -7.36 -8.76 -7.70
N ASN A 117 -6.38 -8.64 -6.82
CA ASN A 117 -6.56 -8.61 -5.38
C ASN A 117 -6.84 -7.18 -4.92
N TYR A 118 -7.85 -7.02 -4.08
CA TYR A 118 -8.12 -5.76 -3.38
C TYR A 118 -7.88 -5.96 -1.90
N THR A 119 -7.06 -5.12 -1.30
CA THR A 119 -6.66 -5.24 0.10
C THR A 119 -7.10 -4.04 0.92
N LEU A 120 -7.41 -4.30 2.18
CA LEU A 120 -7.70 -3.31 3.20
C LEU A 120 -6.75 -3.52 4.38
N TYR A 121 -5.95 -2.50 4.68
CA TYR A 121 -4.98 -2.52 5.78
C TYR A 121 -5.54 -1.83 7.01
N ARG A 122 -5.62 -2.56 8.13
CA ARG A 122 -6.15 -2.07 9.42
C ARG A 122 -5.26 -2.50 10.57
N ILE A 123 -5.55 -2.00 11.77
CA ILE A 123 -4.76 -2.25 12.97
C ILE A 123 -5.60 -3.02 13.99
N ALA A 124 -5.13 -4.20 14.40
CA ALA A 124 -5.60 -4.91 15.60
C ALA A 124 -4.83 -4.41 16.83
N LYS A 125 -5.40 -4.54 18.03
CA LYS A 125 -4.78 -4.08 19.29
C LYS A 125 -3.44 -4.75 19.55
N ASP A 126 -3.38 -6.06 19.36
CA ASP A 126 -2.22 -6.90 19.63
C ASP A 126 -2.23 -8.13 18.70
N ARG A 127 -1.19 -8.97 18.81
CA ARG A 127 -1.03 -10.16 17.97
C ARG A 127 -2.12 -11.20 18.21
N ASP A 128 -2.52 -11.40 19.46
CA ASP A 128 -3.58 -12.35 19.80
C ASP A 128 -4.93 -11.92 19.21
N GLU A 129 -5.24 -10.62 19.22
CA GLU A 129 -6.43 -10.10 18.54
C GLU A 129 -6.33 -10.22 17.02
N ALA A 130 -5.16 -9.96 16.45
CA ALA A 130 -4.93 -10.14 15.02
C ALA A 130 -5.20 -11.60 14.58
N GLU A 131 -4.71 -12.58 15.35
CA GLU A 131 -4.92 -14.01 15.10
C GLU A 131 -6.41 -14.39 15.24
N ARG A 132 -7.09 -13.93 16.29
CA ARG A 132 -8.55 -14.15 16.43
C ARG A 132 -9.35 -13.56 15.28
N ILE A 133 -8.96 -12.41 14.75
CA ILE A 133 -9.62 -11.78 13.60
C ILE A 133 -9.31 -12.55 12.32
N ALA A 134 -8.07 -12.99 12.13
CA ALA A 134 -7.64 -13.80 11.01
C ALA A 134 -8.42 -15.12 10.91
N ASP A 135 -8.59 -15.83 12.03
CA ASP A 135 -9.40 -17.05 12.11
C ASP A 135 -10.84 -16.82 11.65
N LYS A 136 -11.42 -15.67 12.02
CA LYS A 136 -12.77 -15.29 11.58
C LYS A 136 -12.86 -15.05 10.08
N ILE A 137 -11.84 -14.44 9.47
CA ILE A 137 -11.77 -14.24 8.03
C ILE A 137 -11.61 -15.60 7.33
N TYR A 138 -10.71 -16.44 7.83
CA TYR A 138 -10.46 -17.78 7.30
C TYR A 138 -11.72 -18.65 7.29
N ASN A 139 -12.44 -18.67 8.42
CA ASN A 139 -13.69 -19.41 8.59
C ASN A 139 -14.90 -18.71 7.94
N ARG A 140 -14.71 -17.56 7.29
CA ARG A 140 -15.76 -16.74 6.65
C ARG A 140 -16.87 -16.32 7.60
N GLU A 141 -16.55 -16.13 8.87
CA GLU A 141 -17.47 -15.65 9.89
C GLU A 141 -17.71 -14.14 9.80
N ILE A 142 -16.77 -13.41 9.19
CA ILE A 142 -16.84 -11.96 9.00
C ILE A 142 -16.48 -11.59 7.57
N ASP A 143 -17.15 -10.58 7.05
CA ASP A 143 -16.83 -9.91 5.80
C ASP A 143 -15.97 -8.66 6.05
N GLU A 144 -15.74 -7.85 5.00
CA GLU A 144 -14.95 -6.63 5.14
C GLU A 144 -15.57 -5.67 6.17
N GLU A 145 -16.90 -5.56 6.23
CA GLU A 145 -17.56 -4.69 7.21
C GLU A 145 -17.35 -5.20 8.64
N GLY A 146 -17.53 -6.51 8.86
CA GLY A 146 -17.26 -7.17 10.12
C GLY A 146 -15.80 -7.04 10.57
N PHE A 147 -14.86 -7.07 9.62
CA PHE A 147 -13.44 -6.81 9.85
C PHE A 147 -13.18 -5.36 10.27
N ARG A 148 -13.78 -4.39 9.55
CA ARG A 148 -13.67 -2.96 9.87
C ARG A 148 -14.19 -2.61 11.26
N ARG A 149 -15.26 -3.26 11.72
CA ARG A 149 -15.81 -3.04 13.07
C ARG A 149 -14.91 -3.57 14.20
N ARG A 150 -13.99 -4.48 13.89
CA ARG A 150 -13.09 -5.15 14.85
C ARG A 150 -11.66 -4.60 14.82
N THR A 151 -11.37 -3.65 13.95
CA THR A 151 -10.02 -3.12 13.76
C THR A 151 -10.05 -1.60 13.65
N ARG A 152 -8.92 -0.97 13.94
CA ARG A 152 -8.74 0.49 13.82
C ARG A 152 -8.24 0.85 12.43
N SER A 153 -8.45 2.11 12.04
CA SER A 153 -7.91 2.60 10.77
C SER A 153 -6.40 2.77 10.81
N LEU A 154 -5.71 2.28 9.78
CA LEU A 154 -4.31 2.61 9.51
C LEU A 154 -4.15 4.03 8.95
N TYR A 155 -5.20 4.58 8.34
CA TYR A 155 -5.16 5.86 7.62
C TYR A 155 -4.60 7.03 8.44
N PRO A 156 -4.98 7.25 9.73
CA PRO A 156 -4.41 8.35 10.51
C PRO A 156 -2.89 8.28 10.68
N TYR A 157 -2.29 7.09 10.65
CA TYR A 157 -0.84 6.92 10.74
C TYR A 157 -0.15 7.34 9.44
N VAL A 158 -0.66 6.88 8.30
CA VAL A 158 -0.16 7.25 6.97
C VAL A 158 -0.37 8.74 6.71
N ALA A 159 -1.57 9.25 7.01
CA ALA A 159 -1.91 10.66 6.83
C ALA A 159 -1.00 11.60 7.62
N ALA A 160 -0.49 11.18 8.78
CA ALA A 160 0.46 11.96 9.56
C ALA A 160 1.83 12.12 8.86
N VAL A 161 2.22 11.16 8.01
CA VAL A 161 3.47 11.23 7.22
C VAL A 161 3.29 12.19 6.05
N TYR A 162 2.18 12.08 5.30
CA TYR A 162 1.93 12.89 4.11
C TYR A 162 1.18 14.21 4.35
N GLY A 163 0.84 14.54 5.61
CA GLY A 163 0.04 15.73 5.92
C GLY A 163 -1.41 15.68 5.41
N TRP A 164 -1.97 14.50 5.17
CA TRP A 164 -3.34 14.35 4.69
C TRP A 164 -4.37 14.72 5.77
N LYS A 165 -5.50 15.28 5.34
CA LYS A 165 -6.61 15.58 6.27
C LYS A 165 -7.18 14.30 6.85
N THR A 166 -7.31 14.26 8.17
CA THR A 166 -7.95 13.16 8.90
C THR A 166 -9.27 13.62 9.51
N ARG A 167 -10.25 12.72 9.56
CA ARG A 167 -11.47 12.91 10.37
C ARG A 167 -11.30 12.44 11.81
N GLN A 168 -10.23 11.69 12.09
CA GLN A 168 -9.93 11.10 13.39
C GLN A 168 -8.52 11.50 13.83
N ARG A 169 -8.35 11.85 15.12
CA ARG A 169 -7.02 12.07 15.70
C ARG A 169 -6.29 10.74 15.88
N LYS A 170 -4.98 10.75 15.67
CA LYS A 170 -4.09 9.63 16.02
C LYS A 170 -4.22 9.38 17.54
N PRO A 171 -4.26 8.13 18.03
CA PRO A 171 -4.15 7.89 19.45
C PRO A 171 -2.77 8.36 19.92
N ASP A 172 -2.74 9.18 20.97
CA ASP A 172 -1.48 9.59 21.60
C ASP A 172 -0.77 8.34 22.12
N LYS A 173 0.54 8.22 21.86
CA LYS A 173 1.35 7.21 22.56
C LYS A 173 1.24 7.56 24.05
N ALA A 174 0.76 6.61 24.86
CA ALA A 174 0.91 6.74 26.31
C ALA A 174 2.41 6.90 26.59
N ALA A 175 2.76 8.05 27.19
CA ALA A 175 4.11 8.39 27.60
C ALA A 175 4.60 7.45 28.71
#